data_AF-A0A1X6NVA4-F1
#
_entry.id   AF-A0A1X6NVA4-F1
#
_cell.length_a   1.000
_cell.length_b   1.000
_cell.length_c   1.000
_cell.angle_alpha   90.00
_cell.angle_beta   90.00
_cell.angle_gamma   90.00
#
_symmetry.space_group_name_H-M   'P 1'
#
loop_
_entity.id
_entity.type
_entity.pdbx_description
1 polymer ?
#
loop_
_entity_poly.entity_id
_entity_poly.type
_entity_poly.pdbx_seq_one_letter_code
_entity_poly.pdbx_strand_id
1 'polypeptide(L)'
;MGERPTTSREGVVIAVDRSPMPRVPGAVGVTGNVLCAATLDEVRRVLAGREADVVLSDMAPDTSGERETDHVRSVGLARAAAAFADGVLTNGGTLVVKLFRGGEEAAWRRELAATYVRVRTVKPAASRPGSREVFYVATGFVPAELRGG
;
A
#
# COMPACT_ATOMS: atom_id res chain seq x y z
N MET A 1 -3.90 23.83 30.76
CA MET A 1 -4.83 22.73 30.45
C MET A 1 -5.32 22.97 29.03
N GLY A 2 -4.65 22.40 28.04
CA GLY A 2 -4.99 22.60 26.63
C GLY A 2 -5.97 21.52 26.18
N GLU A 3 -7.16 21.93 25.76
CA GLU A 3 -8.16 21.01 25.23
C GLU A 3 -7.61 20.31 23.99
N ARG A 4 -7.68 18.97 23.99
CA ARG A 4 -7.37 18.16 22.81
C ARG A 4 -8.48 18.39 21.79
N PRO A 5 -8.17 18.67 20.51
CA PRO A 5 -9.20 18.79 19.49
C PRO A 5 -9.94 17.46 19.38
N THR A 6 -11.24 17.46 19.64
CA THR A 6 -12.14 16.34 19.42
C THR A 6 -12.47 16.26 17.94
N THR A 7 -11.60 15.64 17.14
CA THR A 7 -11.95 15.25 15.77
C THR A 7 -12.76 13.96 15.81
N SER A 8 -14.09 14.09 15.84
CA SER A 8 -15.03 12.99 15.64
C SER A 8 -15.09 12.57 14.16
N ARG A 9 -13.95 12.24 13.54
CA ARG A 9 -13.94 11.43 12.33
C ARG A 9 -13.70 10.00 12.76
N GLU A 10 -14.76 9.19 12.78
CA GLU A 10 -14.63 7.74 12.88
C GLU A 10 -13.83 7.26 11.65
N GLY A 11 -12.54 6.99 11.86
CA GLY A 11 -11.69 6.41 10.83
C GLY A 11 -12.17 5.00 10.49
N VAL A 12 -12.18 4.66 9.20
CA VAL A 12 -12.46 3.29 8.75
C VAL A 12 -11.15 2.59 8.44
N VAL A 13 -10.97 1.39 8.98
CA VAL A 13 -9.88 0.50 8.59
C VAL A 13 -10.46 -0.62 7.74
N ILE A 14 -9.91 -0.83 6.55
CA ILE A 14 -10.31 -1.93 5.66
C ILE A 14 -9.09 -2.82 5.47
N ALA A 15 -9.20 -4.08 5.86
CA ALA A 15 -8.18 -5.09 5.66
C ALA A 15 -8.55 -5.98 4.48
N VAL A 16 -7.61 -6.22 3.56
CA VAL A 16 -7.79 -7.08 2.39
C VAL A 16 -6.77 -8.20 2.42
N ASP A 17 -7.23 -9.45 2.36
CA ASP A 17 -6.36 -10.63 2.23
C ASP A 17 -7.04 -11.70 1.39
N ARG A 18 -6.27 -12.56 0.73
CA ARG A 18 -6.80 -13.72 -0.02
C ARG A 18 -7.41 -14.77 0.90
N SER A 19 -6.90 -14.82 2.13
CA SER A 19 -7.36 -15.73 3.18
C SER A 19 -8.35 -15.01 4.09
N PRO A 20 -9.35 -15.73 4.62
CA PRO A 20 -10.24 -15.15 5.62
C PRO A 20 -9.45 -14.72 6.86
N MET A 21 -9.73 -13.51 7.35
CA MET A 21 -9.11 -12.96 8.56
C MET A 21 -10.09 -13.02 9.74
N PRO A 22 -9.61 -13.25 10.97
CA PRO A 22 -10.41 -13.07 12.17
C PRO A 22 -10.96 -11.65 12.25
N ARG A 23 -12.17 -11.50 12.80
CA ARG A 23 -12.76 -10.18 13.00
C ARG A 23 -11.91 -9.35 13.95
N VAL A 24 -11.49 -8.18 13.49
CA VAL A 24 -10.83 -7.16 14.32
C VAL A 24 -11.83 -6.03 14.59
N PRO A 25 -12.16 -5.71 15.85
CA PRO A 25 -13.05 -4.59 16.18
C PRO A 25 -12.55 -3.28 15.56
N GLY A 26 -13.45 -2.55 14.88
CA GLY A 26 -13.11 -1.29 14.21
C GLY A 26 -12.49 -1.45 12.82
N ALA A 27 -12.27 -2.67 12.34
CA ALA A 27 -11.83 -2.94 10.97
C ALA A 27 -12.87 -3.76 10.20
N VAL A 28 -13.01 -3.45 8.91
CA VAL A 28 -13.79 -4.24 7.95
C VAL A 28 -12.83 -5.17 7.22
N GLY A 29 -13.09 -6.47 7.27
CA GLY A 29 -12.33 -7.46 6.51
C GLY A 29 -12.97 -7.74 5.15
N VAL A 30 -12.17 -7.67 4.09
CA VAL A 30 -12.54 -8.09 2.74
C VAL A 30 -11.65 -9.26 2.37
N THR A 31 -12.26 -10.41 2.05
CA THR A 31 -11.52 -11.58 1.55
C THR A 31 -11.49 -11.53 0.04
N GLY A 32 -10.30 -11.35 -0.55
CA GLY A 32 -10.14 -11.22 -1.99
C GLY A 32 -8.68 -11.04 -2.41
N ASN A 33 -8.45 -11.18 -3.71
CA ASN A 33 -7.14 -10.93 -4.30
C ASN A 33 -7.06 -9.49 -4.81
N VAL A 34 -6.07 -8.72 -4.37
CA VAL A 34 -5.84 -7.33 -4.78
C VAL A 34 -5.61 -7.16 -6.29
N LEU A 35 -5.25 -8.24 -6.99
CA LEU A 35 -5.14 -8.26 -8.45
C LEU A 35 -6.49 -8.33 -9.17
N CYS A 36 -7.58 -8.61 -8.45
CA CYS A 36 -8.91 -8.77 -9.03
C CYS A 36 -9.75 -7.49 -8.88
N ALA A 37 -10.35 -7.04 -9.98
CA ALA A 37 -11.24 -5.88 -9.99
C ALA A 37 -12.40 -6.01 -8.99
N ALA A 38 -12.95 -7.22 -8.83
CA ALA A 38 -14.03 -7.48 -7.86
C ALA A 38 -13.64 -7.13 -6.40
N THR A 39 -12.37 -7.34 -6.03
CA THR A 39 -11.87 -6.98 -4.69
C THR A 39 -11.80 -5.46 -4.54
N LEU A 40 -11.37 -4.76 -5.58
CA LEU A 40 -11.33 -3.29 -5.61
C LEU A 40 -12.75 -2.70 -5.51
N ASP A 41 -13.70 -3.26 -6.26
CA ASP A 41 -15.10 -2.83 -6.24
C ASP A 41 -15.74 -3.05 -4.88
N GLU A 42 -15.44 -4.19 -4.23
CA GLU A 42 -15.88 -4.47 -2.86
C GLU A 42 -15.30 -3.47 -1.86
N VAL A 43 -14.01 -3.14 -1.95
CA VAL A 43 -13.40 -2.11 -1.08
C VAL A 43 -14.03 -0.73 -1.34
N ARG A 44 -14.29 -0.35 -2.59
CA ARG A 44 -14.98 0.89 -2.94
C ARG A 44 -16.39 0.94 -2.37
N ARG A 45 -17.11 -0.20 -2.37
CA ARG A 45 -18.43 -0.32 -1.74
C ARG A 45 -18.35 -0.08 -0.23
N VAL A 46 -17.35 -0.64 0.45
CA VAL A 46 -17.11 -0.42 1.89
C VAL A 46 -16.72 1.03 2.19
N LEU A 47 -15.94 1.67 1.30
CA LEU A 47 -15.59 3.08 1.41
C LEU A 47 -16.82 4.00 1.27
N ALA A 48 -17.86 3.56 0.57
CA ALA A 48 -19.15 4.24 0.42
C ALA A 48 -19.01 5.68 -0.11
N GLY A 49 -18.25 5.83 -1.21
CA GLY A 49 -17.99 7.13 -1.85
C GLY A 49 -16.88 7.95 -1.18
N ARG A 50 -16.27 7.47 -0.10
CA ARG A 50 -15.03 8.03 0.45
C ARG A 50 -13.81 7.50 -0.30
N GLU A 51 -12.70 8.19 -0.11
CA GLU A 51 -11.38 7.76 -0.56
C GLU A 51 -10.50 7.43 0.65
N ALA A 52 -9.46 6.63 0.43
CA ALA A 52 -8.50 6.26 1.46
C ALA A 52 -7.41 7.33 1.59
N ASP A 53 -7.11 7.75 2.82
CA ASP A 53 -5.96 8.62 3.11
C ASP A 53 -4.63 7.86 2.95
N VAL A 54 -4.64 6.57 3.30
CA VAL A 54 -3.46 5.70 3.32
C VAL A 54 -3.81 4.31 2.82
N VAL A 55 -2.94 3.76 1.96
CA VAL A 55 -2.90 2.34 1.61
C VAL A 55 -1.58 1.77 2.10
N LEU A 56 -1.65 0.69 2.89
CA LEU A 56 -0.48 -0.03 3.39
C LEU A 56 -0.52 -1.47 2.85
N SER A 57 0.56 -1.87 2.19
CA SER A 57 0.75 -3.24 1.72
C SER A 57 1.99 -3.85 2.37
N ASP A 58 1.74 -4.87 3.19
CA ASP A 58 2.78 -5.75 3.74
C ASP A 58 2.86 -7.10 2.99
N MET A 59 2.41 -7.12 1.73
CA MET A 59 2.50 -8.32 0.91
C MET A 59 3.96 -8.74 0.69
N ALA A 60 4.21 -10.04 0.75
CA ALA A 60 5.48 -10.65 0.38
C ALA A 60 5.19 -11.87 -0.49
N PRO A 61 6.05 -12.18 -1.48
CA PRO A 61 5.92 -13.41 -2.24
C PRO A 61 6.38 -14.60 -1.40
N ASP A 62 5.94 -15.80 -1.77
CA ASP A 62 6.57 -17.03 -1.31
C ASP A 62 8.03 -17.01 -1.77
N THR A 63 8.95 -17.05 -0.81
CA THR A 63 10.38 -16.95 -1.08
C THR A 63 10.88 -18.24 -1.70
N SER A 64 11.48 -18.17 -2.89
CA SER A 64 12.17 -19.30 -3.52
C SER A 64 13.54 -19.57 -2.91
N GLY A 65 14.07 -18.60 -2.16
CA GLY A 65 15.43 -18.63 -1.63
C GLY A 65 16.46 -17.99 -2.57
N GLU A 66 16.09 -17.76 -3.84
CA GLU A 66 16.90 -17.04 -4.79
C GLU A 66 16.63 -15.54 -4.69
N ARG A 67 17.68 -14.76 -4.44
CA ARG A 67 17.52 -13.37 -4.00
C ARG A 67 16.87 -12.50 -5.06
N GLU A 68 17.28 -12.68 -6.31
CA GLU A 68 16.80 -11.87 -7.42
C GLU A 68 15.37 -12.28 -7.82
N THR A 69 15.07 -13.59 -7.82
CA THR A 69 13.70 -14.06 -8.06
C THR A 69 12.73 -13.53 -7.00
N ASP A 70 13.11 -13.60 -5.72
CA ASP A 70 12.32 -13.05 -4.63
C ASP A 70 12.12 -11.54 -4.76
N HIS A 71 13.17 -10.83 -5.19
CA HIS A 71 13.11 -9.39 -5.44
C HIS A 71 12.08 -9.06 -6.53
N VAL A 72 12.23 -9.62 -7.73
CA VAL A 72 11.33 -9.37 -8.86
C VAL A 72 9.88 -9.69 -8.51
N ARG A 73 9.64 -10.81 -7.80
CA ARG A 73 8.30 -11.17 -7.31
C ARG A 73 7.75 -10.13 -6.32
N SER A 74 8.60 -9.63 -5.41
CA SER A 74 8.19 -8.58 -4.46
C SER A 74 7.87 -7.26 -5.16
N VAL A 75 8.61 -6.90 -6.21
CA VAL A 75 8.30 -5.72 -7.04
C VAL A 75 6.96 -5.91 -7.76
N GLY A 76 6.66 -7.11 -8.26
CA GLY A 76 5.35 -7.42 -8.86
C GLY A 76 4.19 -7.19 -7.88
N LEU A 77 4.32 -7.63 -6.63
CA LEU A 77 3.33 -7.37 -5.58
C LEU A 77 3.26 -5.88 -5.20
N ALA A 78 4.39 -5.17 -5.21
CA ALA A 78 4.41 -3.74 -4.94
C ALA A 78 3.70 -2.93 -6.04
N ARG A 79 3.90 -3.29 -7.31
CA ARG A 79 3.18 -2.72 -8.46
C ARG A 79 1.68 -3.01 -8.37
N ALA A 80 1.30 -4.22 -7.98
CA ALA A 80 -0.11 -4.57 -7.74
C ALA A 80 -0.73 -3.71 -6.63
N ALA A 81 -0.01 -3.49 -5.52
CA ALA A 81 -0.45 -2.63 -4.44
C ALA A 81 -0.60 -1.17 -4.89
N ALA A 82 0.32 -0.65 -5.69
CA ALA A 82 0.21 0.70 -6.24
C ALA A 82 -0.99 0.83 -7.20
N ALA A 83 -1.20 -0.14 -8.09
CA ALA A 83 -2.37 -0.14 -8.97
C ALA A 83 -3.70 -0.19 -8.19
N PHE A 84 -3.75 -0.97 -7.11
CA PHE A 84 -4.91 -0.98 -6.21
C PHE A 84 -5.09 0.37 -5.52
N ALA A 85 -3.99 0.97 -5.04
CA ALA A 85 -3.99 2.26 -4.37
C ALA A 85 -4.47 3.40 -5.28
N ASP A 86 -4.06 3.41 -6.54
CA ASP A 86 -4.54 4.37 -7.55
C ASP A 86 -6.07 4.36 -7.69
N GLY A 87 -6.72 3.23 -7.41
CA GLY A 87 -8.17 3.09 -7.48
C GLY A 87 -8.95 3.54 -6.24
N VAL A 88 -8.27 3.85 -5.12
CA VAL A 88 -8.92 4.17 -3.84
C VAL A 88 -8.33 5.38 -3.10
N LEU A 89 -7.10 5.79 -3.40
CA LEU A 89 -6.43 6.88 -2.67
C LEU A 89 -7.04 8.25 -3.00
N THR A 90 -7.18 9.08 -1.98
CA THR A 90 -7.47 10.52 -2.14
C THR A 90 -6.29 11.24 -2.78
N ASN A 91 -6.56 12.33 -3.49
CA ASN A 91 -5.51 13.29 -3.86
C ASN A 91 -4.74 13.73 -2.61
N GLY A 92 -3.40 13.71 -2.69
CA GLY A 92 -2.51 13.94 -1.57
C GLY A 92 -2.22 12.71 -0.69
N GLY A 93 -2.88 11.57 -0.94
CA GLY A 93 -2.80 10.34 -0.16
C GLY A 93 -1.42 9.68 -0.13
N THR A 94 -1.30 8.61 0.66
CA THR A 94 -0.04 7.89 0.91
C THR A 94 -0.13 6.41 0.60
N LEU A 95 0.87 5.90 -0.12
CA LEU A 95 1.14 4.48 -0.27
C LEU A 95 2.36 4.09 0.57
N VAL A 96 2.21 3.05 1.38
CA VAL A 96 3.32 2.37 2.07
C VAL A 96 3.37 0.93 1.58
N VAL A 97 4.51 0.48 1.05
CA VAL A 97 4.61 -0.86 0.48
C VAL A 97 5.94 -1.52 0.77
N LYS A 98 5.87 -2.80 1.18
CA LYS A 98 7.04 -3.65 1.42
C LYS A 98 7.66 -4.10 0.10
N LEU A 99 8.98 -4.18 0.09
CA LEU A 99 9.79 -4.71 -1.00
C LEU A 99 10.95 -5.53 -0.40
N PHE A 100 11.43 -6.56 -1.09
CA PHE A 100 12.77 -7.10 -0.83
C PHE A 100 13.78 -6.33 -1.68
N ARG A 101 14.92 -5.93 -1.11
CA ARG A 101 15.99 -5.22 -1.86
C ARG A 101 16.53 -6.04 -3.03
N GLY A 102 16.89 -5.36 -4.13
CA GLY A 102 17.43 -5.97 -5.35
C GLY A 102 17.54 -5.01 -6.54
N GLY A 103 17.73 -5.56 -7.75
CA GLY A 103 18.16 -4.79 -8.93
C GLY A 103 17.17 -3.75 -9.49
N GLU A 104 15.87 -3.90 -9.27
CA GLU A 104 14.82 -3.03 -9.84
C GLU A 104 14.43 -1.83 -8.94
N GLU A 105 15.07 -1.64 -7.78
CA GLU A 105 14.73 -0.56 -6.83
C GLU A 105 14.73 0.85 -7.47
N ALA A 106 15.62 1.09 -8.44
CA ALA A 106 15.70 2.35 -9.16
C ALA A 106 14.53 2.55 -10.15
N ALA A 107 14.15 1.49 -10.88
CA ALA A 107 13.00 1.53 -11.79
C ALA A 107 11.70 1.73 -11.01
N TRP A 108 11.53 0.94 -9.94
CA TRP A 108 10.41 1.05 -9.03
C TRP A 108 10.26 2.46 -8.42
N ARG A 109 11.37 3.07 -7.98
CA ARG A 109 11.35 4.45 -7.46
C ARG A 109 10.88 5.45 -8.52
N ARG A 110 11.29 5.30 -9.79
CA ARG A 110 10.85 6.19 -10.88
C ARG A 110 9.36 6.07 -11.15
N GLU A 111 8.83 4.85 -11.14
CA GLU A 111 7.38 4.59 -11.29
C GLU A 111 6.58 5.31 -10.20
N LEU A 112 7.01 5.20 -8.93
CA LEU A 112 6.39 5.94 -7.84
C LEU A 112 6.54 7.46 -8.00
N ALA A 113 7.70 7.96 -8.41
CA ALA A 113 7.94 9.40 -8.56
C ALA A 113 7.10 10.04 -9.68
N ALA A 114 6.59 9.26 -10.64
CA ALA A 114 5.65 9.73 -11.65
C ALA A 114 4.23 9.98 -11.10
N THR A 115 3.92 9.40 -9.94
CA THR A 115 2.57 9.38 -9.35
C THR A 115 2.49 10.12 -8.01
N TYR A 116 3.58 10.14 -7.25
CA TYR A 116 3.65 10.68 -5.90
C TYR A 116 4.67 11.81 -5.81
N VAL A 117 4.33 12.88 -5.11
CA VAL A 117 5.20 14.06 -4.91
C VAL A 117 6.53 13.70 -4.22
N ARG A 118 6.53 12.72 -3.32
CA ARG A 118 7.74 12.32 -2.59
C ARG A 118 7.78 10.83 -2.33
N VAL A 119 8.95 10.23 -2.58
CA VAL A 119 9.21 8.80 -2.34
C VAL A 119 10.39 8.63 -1.41
N ARG A 120 10.17 8.00 -0.25
CA ARG A 120 11.21 7.66 0.73
C ARG A 120 11.33 6.15 0.87
N THR A 121 12.53 5.66 1.13
CA THR A 121 12.74 4.25 1.49
C THR A 121 13.13 4.18 2.96
N VAL A 122 12.45 3.31 3.70
CA VAL A 122 12.59 3.13 5.14
C VAL A 122 12.96 1.68 5.39
N LYS A 123 14.04 1.46 6.16
CA LYS A 123 14.32 0.16 6.77
C LYS A 123 13.72 0.18 8.18
N PRO A 124 12.68 -0.61 8.48
CA PRO A 124 12.08 -0.60 9.82
C PRO A 124 13.09 -1.02 10.88
N ALA A 125 13.12 -0.32 12.00
CA ALA A 125 13.93 -0.73 13.16
C ALA A 125 13.52 -2.12 13.70
N ALA A 126 12.25 -2.50 13.50
CA ALA A 126 11.71 -3.81 13.86
C ALA A 126 12.10 -4.94 12.87
N SER A 127 12.84 -4.65 11.80
CA SER A 127 13.29 -5.68 10.86
C SER A 127 14.21 -6.68 11.56
N ARG A 128 14.02 -7.97 11.28
CA ARG A 128 14.92 -9.02 11.79
C ARG A 128 16.35 -8.82 11.26
N PRO A 129 17.40 -9.16 12.04
CA PRO A 129 18.76 -9.21 11.54
C PRO A 129 18.85 -10.06 10.28
N GLY A 130 19.45 -9.53 9.21
CA GLY A 130 19.55 -10.21 7.90
C GLY A 130 18.32 -10.10 6.99
N SER A 131 17.21 -9.51 7.47
CA SER A 131 16.05 -9.24 6.63
C SER A 131 16.40 -8.26 5.50
N ARG A 132 16.01 -8.61 4.28
CA ARG A 132 16.18 -7.77 3.08
C ARG A 132 15.00 -6.83 2.85
N GLU A 133 14.02 -6.82 3.75
CA GLU A 133 12.82 -6.01 3.58
C GLU A 133 13.12 -4.51 3.70
N VAL A 134 12.47 -3.72 2.86
CA VAL A 134 12.39 -2.27 2.95
C VAL A 134 10.97 -1.86 2.68
N PHE A 135 10.59 -0.69 3.19
CA PHE A 135 9.31 -0.08 2.88
C PHE A 135 9.55 1.15 2.04
N TYR A 136 8.79 1.29 0.96
CA TYR A 136 8.67 2.53 0.22
C TYR A 136 7.47 3.30 0.78
N VAL A 137 7.70 4.55 1.17
CA VAL A 137 6.68 5.49 1.63
C VAL A 137 6.56 6.57 0.56
N ALA A 138 5.50 6.49 -0.22
CA ALA A 138 5.19 7.40 -1.31
C ALA A 138 4.01 8.30 -0.89
N THR A 139 4.25 9.60 -0.79
CA THR A 139 3.29 10.57 -0.24
C THR A 139 2.96 11.63 -1.28
N GLY A 140 1.75 12.18 -1.21
CA GLY A 140 1.28 13.18 -2.16
C GLY A 140 0.86 12.53 -3.46
N PHE A 141 -0.02 11.52 -3.37
CA PHE A 141 -0.64 10.88 -4.53
C PHE A 141 -1.31 11.94 -5.42
N VAL A 142 -1.04 11.89 -6.72
CA VAL A 142 -1.73 12.71 -7.72
C VAL A 142 -2.66 11.78 -8.50
N PRO A 143 -3.98 11.96 -8.51
CA PRO A 143 -4.91 11.18 -9.33
C PRO A 143 -4.58 11.27 -10.82
N ALA A 144 -4.87 10.21 -11.59
CA ALA A 144 -4.50 10.14 -13.02
C ALA A 144 -5.07 11.32 -13.84
N GLU A 145 -6.26 11.79 -13.49
CA GLU A 145 -6.95 12.94 -14.10
C GLU A 145 -6.18 14.26 -13.90
N LEU A 146 -5.33 14.34 -12.88
CA LEU A 146 -4.49 15.50 -12.55
C LEU A 146 -3.04 15.35 -13.00
N ARG A 147 -2.61 14.17 -13.49
CA ARG A 147 -1.24 13.90 -13.97
C ARG A 147 -0.96 14.43 -15.39
N GLY A 148 -1.73 15.40 -15.88
CA GLY A 148 -1.67 15.83 -17.27
C GLY A 148 -0.35 16.47 -17.71
N GLY A 149 0.22 15.95 -18.80
CA GLY A 149 1.15 16.64 -19.72
C GLY A 149 2.63 16.42 -19.47
#